data_AF-A0A6I5ZH83-F1
#
_entry.id   AF-A0A6I5ZH83-F1
#
_cell.length_a   1.000
_cell.length_b   1.000
_cell.length_c   1.000
_cell.angle_alpha   90.00
_cell.angle_beta   90.00
_cell.angle_gamma   90.00
#
_symmetry.space_group_name_H-M   'P 1'
#
loop_
_entity.id
_entity.type
_entity.pdbx_description
1 polymer ?
#
loop_
_entity_poly.entity_id
_entity_poly.type
_entity_poly.pdbx_seq_one_letter_code
_entity_poly.pdbx_strand_id
1 'polypeptide(L)' 'MSKKKSWKELSPTAKVAIVAVAAVDAGTRVWALRDLAGRRPEEINGRKRAWMIGLSFGSTAGIAPAIYLLWGRKRRG' A
#
# COMPACT_ATOMS: atom_id res chain seq x y z
N MET A 1 -29.58 -11.33 9.13
CA MET A 1 -28.12 -11.12 8.98
C MET A 1 -27.59 -12.08 7.93
N SER A 2 -26.91 -11.60 6.88
CA SER A 2 -26.27 -12.48 5.89
C SER A 2 -25.03 -13.14 6.51
N LYS A 3 -24.90 -14.47 6.38
CA LYS A 3 -23.78 -15.23 6.93
C LYS A 3 -22.50 -14.85 6.18
N LYS A 4 -21.43 -14.49 6.90
CA LYS A 4 -20.12 -14.26 6.28
C LYS A 4 -19.65 -15.56 5.62
N LYS A 5 -19.36 -15.51 4.32
CA LYS A 5 -18.84 -16.67 3.59
C LYS A 5 -17.43 -17.01 4.10
N SER A 6 -17.21 -18.27 4.40
CA SER A 6 -15.89 -18.81 4.68
C SER A 6 -15.06 -18.90 3.40
N TRP A 7 -13.73 -18.95 3.51
CA TRP A 7 -12.83 -19.07 2.35
C TRP A 7 -13.21 -20.24 1.44
N LYS A 8 -13.62 -21.39 2.02
CA LYS A 8 -13.97 -22.60 1.25
C LYS A 8 -15.20 -22.40 0.36
N GLU A 9 -16.13 -21.53 0.77
CA GLU A 9 -17.38 -21.22 0.06
C GLU A 9 -17.22 -20.13 -1.01
N LEU A 10 -16.02 -19.55 -1.16
CA LEU A 10 -15.73 -18.57 -2.21
C LEU A 10 -15.54 -19.27 -3.56
N SER A 11 -16.08 -18.66 -4.61
CA SER A 11 -15.79 -19.07 -5.99
C SER A 11 -14.28 -18.93 -6.28
N PRO A 12 -13.74 -19.70 -7.23
CA PRO A 12 -12.33 -19.56 -7.64
C PRO A 12 -11.96 -18.12 -8.00
N THR A 13 -12.82 -17.42 -8.76
CA THR A 13 -12.61 -16.02 -9.15
C THR A 13 -12.52 -15.09 -7.94
N ALA A 14 -13.36 -15.28 -6.92
CA ALA A 14 -13.31 -14.46 -5.71
C ALA A 14 -12.01 -14.68 -4.92
N LYS A 15 -11.54 -15.93 -4.81
CA LYS A 15 -10.25 -16.24 -4.17
C LYS A 15 -9.10 -15.58 -4.93
N VAL A 16 -9.08 -15.71 -6.26
CA VAL A 16 -8.06 -15.09 -7.12
C VAL A 16 -8.07 -13.56 -6.96
N ALA A 17 -9.25 -12.93 -6.98
CA ALA A 17 -9.36 -11.48 -6.80
C ALA A 17 -8.80 -11.02 -5.44
N ILE A 18 -9.12 -11.73 -4.35
CA ILE A 18 -8.59 -11.40 -3.01
C ILE A 18 -7.06 -11.52 -2.99
N VAL A 19 -6.50 -12.61 -3.54
CA VAL A 19 -5.06 -12.81 -3.60
C VAL A 19 -4.38 -11.74 -4.47
N ALA A 20 -4.97 -11.39 -5.62
CA ALA A 20 -4.44 -10.38 -6.50
C ALA A 20 -4.40 -9.00 -5.83
N VAL A 21 -5.48 -8.59 -5.17
CA VAL A 21 -5.52 -7.32 -4.41
C VAL A 21 -4.49 -7.32 -3.28
N ALA A 22 -4.36 -8.42 -2.54
CA ALA A 22 -3.36 -8.54 -1.48
C ALA A 22 -1.92 -8.46 -2.02
N ALA A 23 -1.64 -9.07 -3.17
CA ALA A 23 -0.34 -9.00 -3.82
C ALA A 23 -0.01 -7.57 -4.29
N VAL A 24 -0.98 -6.86 -4.87
CA VAL A 24 -0.81 -5.45 -5.28
C VAL A 24 -0.56 -4.56 -4.06
N ASP A 25 -1.35 -4.71 -2.98
CA ASP A 25 -1.15 -3.94 -1.74
C ASP A 25 0.23 -4.20 -1.13
N ALA A 26 0.64 -5.46 -1.01
CA ALA A 26 1.95 -5.81 -0.45
C ALA A 26 3.10 -5.29 -1.33
N GLY A 27 3.03 -5.50 -2.65
CA GLY A 27 4.06 -5.06 -3.59
C GLY A 27 4.23 -3.54 -3.61
N THR A 28 3.12 -2.80 -3.70
CA THR A 28 3.16 -1.33 -3.68
C THR A 28 3.65 -0.78 -2.33
N ARG A 29 3.28 -1.39 -1.20
CA ARG A 29 3.79 -1.02 0.12
C ARG A 29 5.30 -1.22 0.22
N VAL A 30 5.82 -2.37 -0.22
CA VAL A 30 7.27 -2.64 -0.22
C VAL A 30 8.00 -1.64 -1.10
N TRP A 31 7.47 -1.32 -2.29
CA TRP A 31 8.06 -0.33 -3.18
C TRP A 31 8.10 1.06 -2.54
N ALA A 32 6.97 1.53 -1.99
CA ALA A 32 6.87 2.82 -1.32
C ALA A 32 7.84 2.93 -0.14
N LEU A 33 7.96 1.89 0.70
CA LEU A 33 8.88 1.90 1.84
C LEU A 33 10.35 1.90 1.40
N ARG A 34 10.70 1.17 0.33
CA ARG A 34 12.06 1.21 -0.24
C ARG A 34 12.40 2.58 -0.84
N ASP A 35 11.47 3.18 -1.59
CA ASP A 35 11.63 4.54 -2.13
C ASP A 35 11.78 5.57 -0.99
N LEU A 36 10.95 5.48 0.04
CA LEU A 36 11.02 6.34 1.23
C LEU A 36 12.34 6.21 1.98
N ALA A 37 12.83 4.98 2.16
CA ALA A 37 14.09 4.73 2.85
C ALA A 37 15.25 5.47 2.18
N GLY A 38 15.33 5.42 0.85
CA GLY A 38 16.39 6.04 0.05
C GLY A 38 16.23 7.54 -0.24
N ARG A 39 15.20 8.21 0.27
CA ARG A 39 14.98 9.65 0.07
C ARG A 39 15.41 10.49 1.26
N ARG A 40 16.00 11.65 1.00
CA ARG A 40 16.26 12.67 2.01
C ARG A 40 14.96 13.41 2.38
N PRO A 41 14.85 14.00 3.58
CA PRO A 41 13.64 14.71 4.01
C PRO A 41 13.16 15.79 3.03
N GLU A 42 14.08 16.50 2.39
CA GLU A 42 13.81 17.55 1.41
C GLU A 42 13.18 17.03 0.10
N GLU A 43 13.35 15.74 -0.22
CA GLU A 43 12.77 15.08 -1.39
C GLU A 43 11.36 14.52 -1.15
N ILE A 44 10.79 14.80 0.03
CA ILE A 44 9.51 14.28 0.49
C ILE A 44 8.58 15.47 0.78
N ASN A 45 7.31 15.35 0.40
CA ASN A 45 6.30 16.33 0.76
C ASN A 45 5.80 16.02 2.19
N GLY A 46 6.11 16.91 3.14
CA GLY A 46 5.78 16.73 4.55
C GLY A 46 6.80 15.88 5.32
N ARG A 47 6.42 15.40 6.52
CA ARG A 47 7.34 14.76 7.46
C ARG A 47 7.59 13.29 7.07
N LYS A 48 8.84 12.93 6.76
CA LYS A 48 9.26 11.55 6.43
C LYS A 48 8.74 10.49 7.41
N ARG A 49 8.77 10.78 8.72
CA ARG A 49 8.26 9.87 9.76
C ARG A 49 6.74 9.65 9.68
N ALA A 50 5.97 10.66 9.26
CA ALA A 50 4.52 10.50 9.10
C ALA A 50 4.21 9.50 7.96
N TRP A 51 4.93 9.61 6.83
CA TRP A 51 4.84 8.64 5.74
C TRP A 51 5.26 7.23 6.18
N MET A 52 6.34 7.11 6.94
CA MET A 52 6.80 5.81 7.45
C MET A 52 5.72 5.12 8.29
N ILE A 53 5.12 5.84 9.25
CA ILE A 53 4.05 5.31 10.09
C ILE A 53 2.81 4.97 9.24
N GLY A 54 2.38 5.89 8.38
CA GLY A 54 1.21 5.68 7.53
C GLY A 54 1.34 4.46 6.60
N LEU A 55 2.52 4.26 6.01
CA LEU A 55 2.77 3.13 5.10
C LEU A 55 2.93 1.80 5.84
N SER A 56 3.52 1.80 7.04
CA SER A 56 3.73 0.58 7.83
C SER A 56 2.45 0.05 8.47
N PHE A 57 1.56 0.92 8.92
CA PHE A 57 0.36 0.53 9.69
C PHE A 57 -0.95 0.70 8.91
N GLY A 58 -0.96 1.44 7.80
CA GLY A 58 -2.15 1.61 6.97
C GLY A 58 -2.47 0.37 6.14
N SER A 59 -3.59 -0.30 6.42
CA SER A 59 -4.19 -1.29 5.53
C SER A 59 -5.18 -0.60 4.60
N THR A 60 -4.84 -0.43 3.32
CA THR A 60 -5.64 0.38 2.38
C THR A 60 -5.73 -0.20 0.97
N ALA A 61 -5.48 -1.51 0.79
CA ALA A 61 -5.50 -2.16 -0.53
C ALA A 61 -4.66 -1.42 -1.61
N GLY A 62 -3.51 -0.86 -1.21
CA GLY A 62 -2.59 -0.14 -2.09
C GLY A 62 -2.81 1.37 -2.21
N ILE A 63 -3.86 1.94 -1.60
CA ILE A 63 -4.17 3.38 -1.75
C ILE A 63 -3.11 4.25 -1.05
N ALA A 64 -2.74 3.94 0.19
CA ALA A 64 -1.72 4.70 0.92
C ALA A 64 -0.34 4.71 0.21
N PRO A 65 0.21 3.56 -0.25
CA PRO A 65 1.44 3.58 -1.03
C PRO A 65 1.28 4.31 -2.37
N ALA A 66 0.13 4.21 -3.04
CA ALA A 66 -0.12 4.97 -4.27
C ALA A 66 -0.10 6.50 -4.03
N ILE A 67 -0.77 6.99 -2.99
CA ILE A 67 -0.75 8.41 -2.60
C ILE A 67 0.69 8.88 -2.35
N TYR A 68 1.49 8.09 -1.64
CA TYR A 68 2.89 8.41 -1.41
C TYR A 68 3.70 8.49 -2.72
N LEU A 69 3.57 7.48 -3.59
CA LEU A 69 4.34 7.39 -4.83
C LEU A 69 3.96 8.47 -5.86
N LEU A 70 2.72 8.96 -5.83
CA LEU A 70 2.22 9.99 -6.74
C LEU A 70 2.41 11.41 -6.19
N TRP A 71 2.16 11.62 -4.90
CA TRP A 71 2.12 12.96 -4.30
C TRP A 71 3.04 13.14 -3.08
N GLY A 72 3.35 12.06 -2.35
CA GLY A 72 4.20 12.13 -1.15
C GLY A 72 5.69 12.30 -1.43
N ARG A 73 6.15 11.95 -2.65
CA ARG A 73 7.54 12.08 -3.08
C ARG A 73 7.73 13.14 -4.16
N LYS A 74 8.85 13.86 -4.13
CA LYS A 74 9.23 14.81 -5.19
C LYS A 74 9.98 14.11 -6.32
N ARG A 75 9.91 14.62 -7.55
CA ARG A 75 10.81 14.13 -8.61
C ARG A 75 12.25 14.51 -8.23
N ARG A 76 13.18 13.59 -8.44
CA ARG A 76 14.60 13.93 -8.40
C ARG A 76 14.87 14.78 -9.65
N GLY A 77 15.44 15.96 -9.45
CA GLY A 77 15.92 16.79 -10.55
C GLY A 77 17.06 16.12 -11.29
#